data_AF-A0A935KIX6-F1
#
_entry.id   AF-A0A935KIX6-F1
#
_cell.length_a   1.000
_cell.length_b   1.000
_cell.length_c   1.000
_cell.angle_alpha   90.00
_cell.angle_beta   90.00
_cell.angle_gamma   90.00
#
_symmetry.space_group_name_H-M   'P 1'
#
loop_
_entity.id
_entity.type
_entity.pdbx_description
1 polymer ?
#
loop_
_entity_poly.entity_id
_entity_poly.type
_entity_poly.pdbx_seq_one_letter_code
_entity_poly.pdbx_strand_id
1 'polypeptide(L)' 'MKSLNIRTLSDIEYTEKADGSGTISIGPKNVLSAWGNGMNWWPGVKVNPSLDYIPEVRKVYNKIIELQREK' A
#
# COMPACT_ATOMS: atom_id res chain seq x y z
N MET A 1 5.31 8.27 15.83
CA MET A 1 4.87 6.94 15.35
C MET A 1 3.41 7.05 14.93
N LYS A 2 3.01 6.54 13.75
CA LYS A 2 1.61 6.52 13.31
C LYS A 2 1.14 5.07 13.22
N SER A 3 0.00 4.77 13.83
CA SER A 3 -0.61 3.44 13.79
C SER A 3 -1.83 3.47 12.87
N LEU A 4 -2.04 2.40 12.11
CA LEU A 4 -3.20 2.22 11.26
C LEU A 4 -4.04 1.06 11.79
N ASN A 5 -5.36 1.23 11.82
CA ASN A 5 -6.26 0.15 12.16
C ASN A 5 -6.42 -0.78 10.95
N ILE A 6 -5.89 -2.00 11.05
CA ILE A 6 -5.89 -2.99 9.96
C ILE A 6 -7.32 -3.34 9.53
N ARG A 7 -8.29 -3.34 10.44
CA ARG A 7 -9.70 -3.66 10.15
C ARG A 7 -10.40 -2.60 9.29
N THR A 8 -9.90 -1.37 9.28
CA THR A 8 -10.48 -0.27 8.51
C THR A 8 -9.76 -0.03 7.18
N LEU A 9 -8.71 -0.79 6.88
CA LEU A 9 -8.00 -0.68 5.61
C LEU A 9 -8.87 -1.30 4.51
N SER A 10 -9.19 -0.51 3.49
CA SER A 10 -9.89 -0.96 2.28
C SER A 10 -9.02 -0.74 1.06
N ASP A 11 -9.29 -1.47 -0.01
CA ASP A 11 -8.59 -1.34 -1.29
C ASP A 11 -7.06 -1.47 -1.13
N ILE A 12 -6.62 -2.55 -0.46
CA ILE A 12 -5.21 -2.85 -0.27
C ILE A 12 -4.69 -3.65 -1.46
N GLU A 13 -3.60 -3.21 -2.07
CA GLU A 13 -2.92 -3.92 -3.14
C GLU A 13 -1.41 -3.92 -2.89
N TYR A 14 -0.69 -4.86 -3.52
CA TYR A 14 0.77 -4.87 -3.48
C TYR A 14 1.41 -5.04 -4.84
N THR A 15 2.61 -4.49 -4.99
CA THR A 15 3.53 -4.78 -6.10
C THR A 15 4.76 -5.46 -5.53
N GLU A 16 5.28 -6.47 -6.23
CA GLU A 16 6.43 -7.26 -5.82
C GLU A 16 7.49 -7.22 -6.93
N LYS A 17 8.72 -6.90 -6.55
CA LYS A 17 9.91 -6.93 -7.42
C LYS A 17 10.50 -8.33 -7.44
N ALA A 18 11.41 -8.58 -8.37
CA ALA A 18 12.08 -9.88 -8.52
C ALA A 18 12.88 -10.33 -7.28
N ASP A 19 13.31 -9.38 -6.45
CA ASP A 19 14.01 -9.65 -5.17
C ASP A 19 13.06 -9.92 -3.99
N GLY A 20 11.74 -9.96 -4.23
CA GLY A 20 10.71 -10.14 -3.20
C GLY A 20 10.40 -8.87 -2.40
N SER A 21 11.09 -7.76 -2.66
CA SER A 21 10.75 -6.47 -2.06
C SER A 21 9.59 -5.81 -2.80
N GLY A 22 8.89 -4.88 -2.15
CA GLY A 22 7.76 -4.23 -2.81
C GLY A 22 7.07 -3.13 -2.03
N THR A 23 5.91 -2.74 -2.55
CA THR A 23 5.08 -1.67 -2.01
C THR A 23 3.67 -2.17 -1.81
N ILE A 24 3.09 -1.89 -0.64
CA ILE A 24 1.65 -2.03 -0.37
C ILE A 24 1.00 -0.66 -0.49
N SER A 25 -0.01 -0.52 -1.36
CA SER A 25 -0.83 0.68 -1.50
C SER A 25 -2.16 0.50 -0.78
N ILE A 26 -2.62 1.54 -0.10
CA ILE A 26 -3.85 1.54 0.69
C ILE A 26 -4.80 2.61 0.13
N GLY A 27 -6.00 2.20 -0.23
CA GLY A 27 -7.06 3.10 -0.67
C GLY A 27 -7.35 3.03 -2.17
N PRO A 28 -8.45 3.67 -2.61
CA PRO A 28 -9.00 3.47 -3.94
C PRO A 28 -7.99 3.82 -5.02
N LYS A 29 -7.87 2.94 -6.02
CA LYS A 29 -7.00 3.15 -7.18
C LYS A 29 -7.32 4.48 -7.85
N ASN A 30 -6.48 5.48 -7.63
CA ASN A 30 -6.52 6.69 -8.40
C ASN A 30 -5.68 6.44 -9.66
N VAL A 31 -6.28 6.51 -10.85
CA VAL A 31 -5.57 6.36 -12.14
C VAL A 31 -4.40 7.34 -12.25
N LEU A 32 -4.49 8.48 -11.57
CA LEU A 32 -3.42 9.47 -11.45
C LEU A 32 -2.24 9.00 -10.57
N SER A 33 -2.43 8.04 -9.67
CA SER A 33 -1.35 7.52 -8.80
C SER A 33 -0.37 6.60 -9.55
N ALA A 34 -0.82 5.91 -10.61
CA ALA A 34 0.04 5.10 -11.47
C ALA A 34 1.06 5.97 -12.25
N TRP A 35 0.67 7.20 -12.56
CA TRP A 35 1.56 8.25 -13.10
C TRP A 35 2.23 9.10 -12.01
N GLY A 36 1.79 8.93 -10.76
CA GLY A 36 2.04 9.80 -9.63
C GLY A 36 3.37 9.59 -8.90
N ASN A 37 4.04 8.45 -9.08
CA ASN A 37 5.37 8.25 -8.47
C ASN A 37 6.41 9.30 -8.91
N GLY A 38 6.15 10.06 -9.99
CA GLY A 38 6.93 11.24 -10.39
C GLY A 38 6.26 12.61 -10.15
N MET A 39 5.00 12.68 -9.71
CA MET A 39 4.19 13.91 -9.55
C MET A 39 3.71 14.18 -8.11
N ASN A 40 4.16 13.38 -7.13
CA ASN A 40 3.85 13.56 -5.70
C ASN A 40 4.22 14.96 -5.14
N TRP A 41 5.00 15.74 -5.89
CA TRP A 41 5.41 17.11 -5.57
C TRP A 41 4.45 18.20 -6.10
N TRP A 42 3.40 17.84 -6.85
CA TRP A 42 2.44 18.81 -7.40
C TRP A 42 1.33 19.20 -6.41
N PRO A 43 1.08 20.51 -6.21
CA PRO A 43 0.00 20.99 -5.35
C PRO A 43 -1.35 20.42 -5.77
N GLY A 44 -2.06 19.78 -4.83
CA GLY A 44 -3.39 19.20 -5.06
C GLY A 44 -3.38 17.71 -5.41
N VAL A 45 -2.22 17.09 -5.66
CA VAL A 45 -2.13 15.63 -5.83
C VAL A 45 -2.16 14.95 -4.46
N LYS A 46 -3.22 14.17 -4.20
CA LYS A 46 -3.28 13.31 -3.02
C LYS A 46 -2.74 11.93 -3.38
N VAL A 47 -1.56 11.61 -2.87
CA VAL A 47 -0.99 10.26 -2.98
C VAL A 47 -1.73 9.35 -2.01
N ASN A 48 -2.11 8.16 -2.49
CA ASN A 48 -2.60 7.13 -1.58
C ASN A 48 -1.49 6.75 -0.60
N PRO A 49 -1.81 6.50 0.69
CA PRO A 49 -0.83 6.00 1.63
C PRO A 49 -0.23 4.68 1.12
N SER A 50 1.10 4.60 1.14
CA SER A 50 1.87 3.42 0.77
C SER A 50 2.81 3.01 1.91
N LEU A 51 3.08 1.71 1.95
CA LEU A 51 4.18 1.13 2.71
C LEU A 51 5.20 0.64 1.67
N ASP A 52 6.29 1.38 1.53
CA ASP A 52 7.32 1.15 0.52
C ASP A 52 8.50 0.33 1.06
N TYR A 53 9.26 -0.28 0.15
CA TYR A 53 10.47 -1.03 0.45
C TYR A 53 10.27 -2.17 1.45
N ILE A 54 9.08 -2.79 1.43
CA ILE A 54 8.76 -3.92 2.29
C ILE A 54 9.55 -5.14 1.79
N PRO A 55 10.43 -5.74 2.60
CA PRO A 55 11.01 -7.04 2.28
C PRO A 55 9.95 -8.14 2.39
N GLU A 56 9.98 -9.09 1.46
CA GLU A 56 9.00 -10.19 1.40
C GLU A 56 7.55 -9.68 1.38
N VAL A 57 7.26 -8.67 0.54
CA VAL A 57 6.00 -7.91 0.52
C VAL A 57 4.75 -8.79 0.50
N ARG A 58 4.81 -9.93 -0.21
CA ARG A 58 3.73 -10.90 -0.30
C ARG A 58 3.35 -11.48 1.06
N LYS A 59 4.34 -11.79 1.91
CA LYS A 59 4.10 -12.34 3.25
C LYS A 59 3.41 -11.29 4.14
N VAL A 60 3.87 -10.04 4.07
CA VAL A 60 3.27 -8.94 4.84
C VAL A 60 1.83 -8.68 4.41
N TYR A 61 1.58 -8.62 3.10
CA TYR A 61 0.22 -8.50 2.55
C TYR A 61 -0.68 -9.63 3.04
N ASN A 62 -0.24 -10.88 2.94
CA ASN A 62 -1.02 -12.03 3.41
C ASN A 62 -1.33 -11.94 4.90
N LYS A 63 -0.38 -11.48 5.73
CA LYS A 63 -0.61 -11.30 7.17
C LYS A 63 -1.65 -10.22 7.47
N ILE A 64 -1.65 -9.13 6.72
CA ILE A 64 -2.67 -8.09 6.83
C ILE A 64 -4.06 -8.68 6.54
N ILE A 65 -4.20 -9.45 5.45
CA ILE A 65 -5.47 -10.09 5.08
C ILE A 65 -5.91 -11.13 6.10
N GLU A 66 -4.99 -11.91 6.66
CA GLU A 66 -5.27 -12.87 7.74
C GLU A 66 -5.85 -12.14 8.98
N LEU A 67 -5.19 -11.08 9.43
CA LEU A 67 -5.63 -10.27 10.58
C LEU A 67 -6.96 -9.54 10.33
N GLN A 68 -7.29 -9.22 9.07
CA GLN A 68 -8.62 -8.67 8.72
C GLN A 68 -9.73 -9.72 8.83
N ARG A 69 -9.40 -11.00 8.66
CA ARG A 69 -10.36 -12.12 8.70
C ARG A 69 -10.57 -12.68 10.11
N GLU A 70 -9.59 -12.51 11.00
CA GLU A 70 -9.72 -12.85 12.41
C GLU A 70 -10.77 -11.95 13.09
N LYS A 71 -11.87 -12.57 13.55
CA LYS A 71 -13.01 -11.91 14.21
C LYS A 71 -12.61 -11.32 15.57
#